data_AF-A0A918M6P0-F1
#
_entry.id   AF-A0A918M6P0-F1
#
_cell.length_a   1.000
_cell.length_b   1.000
_cell.length_c   1.000
_cell.angle_alpha   90.00
_cell.angle_beta   90.00
_cell.angle_gamma   90.00
#
_symmetry.space_group_name_H-M   'P 1'
#
loop_
_entity.id
_entity.type
_entity.pdbx_description
1 polymer ?
#
loop_
_entity_poly.entity_id
_entity_poly.type
_entity_poly.pdbx_seq_one_letter_code
_entity_poly.pdbx_strand_id
1 'polypeptide(L)'
;MTSWKPNRRDAKRFTEAVIPGKTYYSISECAQPWGAEWVINEHVFKPGTRWNPTPKCGTLSPQMLLANYGEIYDTPPPGLPFLDQRGRREPLYYPDPAKAIPVDRQKAGRR
;
A
#
# COMPACT_ATOMS: atom_id res chain seq x y z
N MET A 1 -5.46 -8.31 12.19
CA MET A 1 -5.28 -6.88 11.86
C MET A 1 -4.16 -6.36 12.74
N THR A 2 -3.06 -6.00 12.10
CA THR A 2 -1.88 -5.37 12.72
C THR A 2 -1.91 -3.89 12.36
N SER A 3 -1.63 -3.04 13.34
CA SER A 3 -1.47 -1.60 13.11
C SER A 3 -0.17 -1.09 13.71
N TRP A 4 0.33 0.00 13.13
CA TRP A 4 1.53 0.70 13.57
C TRP A 4 1.17 2.16 13.81
N LYS A 5 1.52 2.69 14.99
CA LYS A 5 1.24 4.07 15.39
C LYS A 5 2.43 4.99 15.07
N PRO A 6 2.22 6.32 14.91
CA PRO A 6 3.29 7.28 14.62
C PRO A 6 4.20 7.54 15.83
N ASN A 7 4.93 6.52 16.27
CA ASN A 7 5.95 6.59 17.30
C ASN A 7 7.24 5.91 16.84
N ARG A 8 8.38 6.24 17.46
CA ARG A 8 9.70 5.74 17.04
C ARG A 8 9.80 4.21 17.04
N ARG A 9 9.15 3.53 17.99
CA ARG A 9 9.19 2.08 18.12
C ARG A 9 8.46 1.40 16.97
N ASP A 10 7.24 1.83 16.69
CA ASP A 10 6.41 1.29 15.63
C ASP A 10 6.91 1.70 14.25
N ALA A 11 7.54 2.87 14.09
CA ALA A 11 8.22 3.25 12.85
C ALA A 11 9.32 2.26 12.44
N LYS A 12 10.14 1.85 13.41
CA LYS A 12 11.16 0.82 13.19
C LYS A 12 10.54 -0.54 12.86
N ARG A 13 9.58 -0.99 13.68
CA ARG A 13 8.89 -2.27 13.46
C ARG A 13 8.16 -2.33 12.13
N PHE A 14 7.54 -1.23 11.72
CA PHE A 14 6.87 -1.14 10.43
C PHE A 14 7.88 -1.27 9.29
N THR A 15 8.99 -0.53 9.36
CA THR A 15 10.05 -0.59 8.35
C THR A 15 10.59 -2.01 8.14
N GLU A 16 10.77 -2.76 9.23
CA GLU A 16 11.22 -4.16 9.21
C GLU A 16 10.12 -5.13 8.72
N ALA A 17 8.86 -4.82 8.98
CA ALA A 17 7.71 -5.63 8.58
C ALA A 17 7.23 -5.36 7.14
N VAL A 18 7.70 -4.30 6.47
CA VAL A 18 7.26 -3.97 5.11
C VAL A 18 7.73 -5.03 4.12
N ILE A 19 6.75 -5.76 3.60
CA ILE A 19 6.90 -6.65 2.46
C ILE A 19 6.66 -5.87 1.15
N PRO A 20 7.64 -5.81 0.22
CA PRO A 20 7.43 -5.23 -1.11
C PRO A 20 6.28 -5.92 -1.87
N GLY A 21 5.46 -5.13 -2.55
CA GLY A 21 4.28 -5.60 -3.30
C GLY A 21 3.02 -5.79 -2.45
N LYS A 22 3.12 -5.77 -1.12
CA LYS A 22 1.94 -5.79 -0.23
C LYS A 22 1.33 -4.38 -0.10
N THR A 23 -0.01 -4.32 -0.08
CA THR A 23 -0.77 -3.10 0.19
C THR A 23 -0.94 -2.88 1.69
N TYR A 24 -0.71 -1.64 2.14
CA TYR A 24 -0.98 -1.15 3.48
C TYR A 24 -1.98 -0.01 3.41
N TYR A 25 -2.67 0.24 4.51
CA TYR A 25 -3.81 1.15 4.53
C TYR A 25 -3.62 2.25 5.57
N SER A 26 -4.05 3.47 5.26
CA SER A 26 -4.13 4.56 6.22
C SER A 26 -5.50 5.24 6.13
N ILE A 27 -5.95 5.84 7.22
CA ILE A 27 -7.20 6.61 7.23
C ILE A 27 -6.85 8.09 7.14
N SER A 28 -7.47 8.83 6.24
CA SER A 28 -7.36 10.29 6.19
C SER A 28 -8.72 10.93 6.08
N GLU A 29 -8.81 12.17 6.57
CA GLU A 29 -9.96 13.03 6.30
C GLU A 29 -9.79 13.65 4.90
N CYS A 30 -10.83 13.56 4.08
CA CYS A 30 -10.89 14.16 2.77
C CYS A 30 -11.98 15.24 2.76
N ALA A 31 -11.58 16.49 2.52
CA ALA A 31 -12.53 17.58 2.38
C ALA A 31 -13.25 17.50 1.03
N GLN A 32 -14.56 17.24 1.07
CA GLN A 32 -15.43 17.25 -0.12
C GLN A 32 -16.31 18.50 -0.12
N PRO A 33 -16.86 18.92 -1.28
CA PRO A 33 -17.78 20.04 -1.36
C PRO A 33 -19.01 19.94 -0.46
N TRP A 34 -19.41 18.72 -0.07
CA TRP A 34 -20.57 18.44 0.78
C TRP A 34 -20.22 18.09 2.23
N GLY A 35 -18.95 18.14 2.62
CA GLY A 35 -18.51 17.82 3.98
C GLY A 35 -17.20 17.05 4.02
N ALA A 36 -16.64 16.92 5.22
CA ALA A 36 -15.46 16.10 5.43
C ALA A 36 -15.86 14.62 5.55
N GLU A 37 -15.14 13.75 4.85
CA GLU A 37 -15.36 12.30 4.87
C GLU A 37 -14.06 11.57 5.18
N TRP A 38 -14.15 10.55 6.03
CA TRP A 38 -13.03 9.66 6.30
C TRP A 38 -12.90 8.63 5.17
N VAL A 39 -11.70 8.51 4.62
CA VAL A 39 -11.39 7.63 3.51
C VAL A 39 -10.17 6.76 3.81
N ILE A 40 -10.14 5.57 3.19
CA ILE A 40 -8.99 4.67 3.20
C ILE A 40 -8.07 5.03 2.04
N ASN A 41 -6.79 5.25 2.34
CA ASN A 41 -5.72 5.35 1.34
C ASN A 41 -4.96 4.03 1.27
N GLU A 42 -4.58 3.66 0.05
CA GLU A 42 -3.79 2.46 -0.22
C GLU A 42 -2.33 2.83 -0.50
N HIS A 43 -1.42 2.07 0.09
CA HIS A 43 0.03 2.30 0.00
C HIS A 43 0.73 1.00 -0.38
N VAL A 44 1.31 0.96 -1.58
CA VAL A 44 2.06 -0.20 -2.07
C VAL A 44 3.54 0.13 -2.12
N PHE A 45 4.34 -0.65 -1.37
CA PHE A 45 5.79 -0.48 -1.37
C PHE A 45 6.43 -1.25 -2.53
N LYS A 46 7.21 -0.55 -3.34
CA LYS A 46 8.09 -1.16 -4.35
C LYS A 46 9.43 -1.52 -3.70
N PRO A 47 10.11 -2.56 -4.20
CA PRO A 47 11.49 -2.85 -3.78
C PRO A 47 12.38 -1.62 -3.95
N GLY A 48 13.33 -1.45 -3.03
CA GLY A 48 14.38 -0.43 -3.16
C GLY A 48 15.32 -0.72 -4.32
N THR A 49 16.19 0.24 -4.64
CA THR A 49 17.25 0.06 -5.64
C THR A 49 18.49 -0.56 -4.99
N ARG A 50 19.44 -1.03 -5.81
CA ARG A 50 20.72 -1.56 -5.32
C ARG A 50 21.46 -0.59 -4.37
N TRP A 51 21.32 0.71 -4.59
CA TRP A 51 21.98 1.76 -3.81
C TRP A 51 21.15 2.24 -2.61
N ASN A 52 19.85 1.95 -2.61
CA ASN A 52 18.96 2.21 -1.47
C ASN A 52 17.95 1.06 -1.36
N PRO A 53 18.26 0.00 -0.61
CA PRO A 53 17.44 -1.20 -0.55
C PRO A 53 16.12 -0.99 0.21
N THR A 54 15.92 0.17 0.83
CA THR A 54 14.69 0.49 1.57
C THR A 54 13.49 0.49 0.62
N PRO A 55 12.42 -0.28 0.91
CA PRO A 55 11.20 -0.23 0.12
C PRO A 55 10.58 1.17 0.11
N LYS A 56 9.93 1.56 -0.99
CA LYS A 56 9.34 2.90 -1.17
C LYS A 56 7.91 2.83 -1.68
N CYS A 57 7.02 3.65 -1.11
CA CYS A 57 5.69 3.93 -1.65
C CYS A 57 5.73 5.30 -2.31
N GLY A 58 5.83 5.35 -3.65
CA GLY A 58 6.13 6.60 -4.36
C GLY A 58 7.46 7.20 -3.89
N THR A 59 7.42 8.40 -3.31
CA THR A 59 8.58 9.08 -2.73
C THR A 59 8.81 8.76 -1.24
N LEU A 60 7.85 8.10 -0.59
CA LEU A 60 7.83 7.92 0.86
C LEU A 60 8.54 6.63 1.29
N SER A 61 9.37 6.72 2.32
CA SER A 61 9.81 5.54 3.08
C SER A 61 8.69 5.06 4.03
N PRO A 62 8.76 3.84 4.59
CA PRO A 62 7.80 3.36 5.57
C PRO A 62 7.68 4.31 6.79
N GLN A 63 8.81 4.85 7.23
CA GLN A 63 8.86 5.81 8.34
C GLN A 63 8.16 7.13 7.99
N MET A 64 8.41 7.66 6.79
CA MET A 64 7.75 8.90 6.33
C MET A 64 6.25 8.69 6.12
N LEU A 65 5.84 7.51 5.66
CA LEU A 65 4.43 7.18 5.50
C LEU A 65 3.70 7.26 6.86
N LEU A 66 4.24 6.59 7.87
CA LEU A 66 3.70 6.58 9.22
C LEU A 66 3.68 7.99 9.86
N ALA A 67 4.72 8.80 9.61
CA ALA A 67 4.79 10.17 10.13
C ALA A 67 3.75 11.11 9.48
N ASN A 68 3.48 10.94 8.19
CA ASN A 68 2.58 11.82 7.44
C ASN A 68 1.10 11.39 7.51
N TYR A 69 0.84 10.09 7.50
CA TYR A 69 -0.52 9.54 7.40
C TYR A 69 -1.04 8.94 8.72
N GLY A 70 -0.24 8.98 9.78
CA GLY A 70 -0.64 8.48 11.09
C GLY A 70 -0.64 6.96 11.15
N GLU A 71 -1.66 6.36 11.76
CA GLU A 71 -1.73 4.91 11.97
C GLU A 71 -1.89 4.15 10.64
N ILE A 72 -1.01 3.16 10.44
CA ILE A 72 -0.99 2.31 9.24
C ILE A 72 -1.49 0.92 9.60
N TYR A 73 -2.29 0.31 8.72
CA TYR A 73 -2.91 -0.99 8.91
C TYR A 73 -2.44 -1.98 7.84
N ASP A 74 -2.29 -3.25 8.22
CA ASP A 74 -1.96 -4.35 7.30
C ASP A 74 -3.17 -4.90 6.53
N THR A 75 -4.38 -4.59 7.00
CA THR A 75 -5.68 -4.93 6.41
C THR A 75 -6.57 -3.69 6.41
N PRO A 76 -7.45 -3.52 5.41
CA PRO A 76 -8.28 -2.32 5.33
C PRO A 76 -9.23 -2.26 6.54
N PRO A 77 -9.31 -1.11 7.23
CA PRO A 77 -10.30 -0.90 8.27
C PRO A 77 -11.73 -1.07 7.71
N PRO A 78 -12.62 -1.82 8.37
CA PRO A 78 -13.97 -2.03 7.88
C PRO A 78 -14.80 -0.74 7.96
N GLY A 79 -15.77 -0.58 7.06
CA GLY A 79 -16.78 0.47 7.15
C GLY A 79 -16.38 1.85 6.61
N LEU A 80 -15.20 2.00 6.01
CA LEU A 80 -14.77 3.24 5.35
C LEU A 80 -14.63 3.04 3.83
N PRO A 81 -15.00 4.04 3.02
CA PRO A 81 -14.77 4.01 1.58
C PRO A 81 -13.27 4.19 1.25
N PHE A 82 -12.82 3.58 0.16
CA PHE A 82 -11.48 3.86 -0.38
C PHE A 82 -11.48 5.18 -1.14
N LEU A 83 -10.39 5.95 -1.03
CA LEU A 83 -10.24 7.23 -1.73
C LEU A 83 -10.35 7.07 -3.26
N ASP A 84 -9.73 6.02 -3.82
CA ASP A 84 -9.67 5.77 -5.28
C ASP A 84 -10.93 5.08 -5.87
N GLN A 85 -11.88 4.63 -5.03
CA GLN A 85 -13.11 3.99 -5.51
C GLN A 85 -14.09 4.96 -6.20
N ARG A 86 -13.82 6.27 -6.21
CA ARG A 86 -14.63 7.26 -6.94
C ARG A 86 -14.26 7.39 -8.43
N GLY A 87 -13.23 6.70 -8.93
CA GLY A 87 -12.80 6.85 -10.33
C GLY A 87 -12.07 5.68 -11.01
N ARG A 88 -11.68 4.61 -10.31
CA ARG A 88 -11.08 3.42 -10.94
C ARG A 88 -11.80 2.14 -10.55
N ARG A 89 -12.22 1.38 -11.56
CA ARG A 89 -12.89 0.08 -11.46
C ARG A 89 -11.93 -1.12 -11.48
N GLU A 90 -10.65 -0.91 -11.24
CA GLU A 90 -9.70 -2.00 -11.10
C GLU A 90 -9.07 -1.93 -9.71
N PRO A 91 -9.20 -2.98 -8.88
CA PRO A 91 -8.32 -3.10 -7.73
C PRO A 91 -6.88 -3.05 -8.23
N LEU A 92 -5.98 -2.36 -7.52
CA LEU A 92 -4.53 -2.46 -7.71
C LEU A 92 -4.06 -3.87 -7.31
N TYR A 93 -4.59 -4.89 -7.98
CA TYR A 93 -4.33 -6.29 -7.75
C TYR A 93 -3.09 -6.64 -8.57
N TYR A 94 -1.91 -6.53 -7.96
CA TYR A 94 -0.84 -7.43 -8.37
C TYR A 94 -1.17 -8.81 -7.79
N PRO A 95 -1.17 -9.88 -8.61
CA PRO A 95 -1.34 -11.22 -8.05
C PRO A 95 -0.24 -11.42 -7.02
N ASP A 96 -0.65 -11.95 -5.85
CA ASP A 96 0.22 -12.62 -4.89
C ASP A 96 1.40 -13.27 -5.63
N PRO A 97 2.67 -12.97 -5.31
CA PRO A 97 3.81 -13.54 -6.01
C PRO A 97 3.82 -15.08 -5.97
N ALA A 98 3.10 -15.70 -5.02
CA ALA A 98 2.88 -17.16 -4.99
C ALA A 98 1.84 -17.66 -6.02
N LYS A 99 1.05 -16.75 -6.62
CA LYS A 99 0.00 -17.02 -7.61
C LYS A 99 0.26 -16.35 -8.97
N ALA A 100 1.38 -15.65 -9.14
CA ALA A 100 1.75 -15.05 -10.42
C ALA A 100 2.10 -16.16 -11.43
N ILE A 101 1.21 -16.40 -12.39
CA ILE A 101 1.49 -17.31 -13.50
C ILE A 101 2.62 -16.68 -14.34
N PRO A 102 3.71 -17.40 -14.65
CA PRO A 102 4.77 -16.88 -15.50
C PRO A 102 4.21 -16.54 -16.89
N VAL A 103 4.42 -15.30 -17.33
CA VAL A 103 3.94 -14.77 -18.64
C VAL A 103 4.67 -15.42 -19.83
N ASP A 104 5.68 -16.25 -19.58
CA ASP A 104 6.59 -16.77 -20.61
C ASP A 104 6.08 -17.98 -21.41
N ARG A 105 4.81 -18.37 -21.29
CA ARG A 105 4.28 -19.55 -21.99
C ARG A 105 3.30 -19.30 -23.15
N GLN A 106 3.08 -18.04 -23.55
CA GLN A 106 2.13 -17.73 -24.63
C GLN A 106 2.74 -17.47 -26.02
N LYS A 107 4.06 -17.55 -26.22
CA LYS A 107 4.69 -17.34 -27.54
C LYS A 107 5.58 -18.48 -28.05
N ALA A 108 5.16 -19.71 -27.80
CA ALA A 108 5.74 -20.87 -28.50
C ALA A 108 4.62 -21.80 -28.98
N GLY A 109 4.04 -21.50 -30.15
CA GLY A 109 3.13 -22.43 -30.82
C GLY A 109 2.05 -21.80 -31.66
N ARG A 110 2.41 -21.29 -32.83
CA ARG A 110 1.55 -21.45 -34.02
C ARG A 110 2.44 -21.57 -35.24
N ARG A 111 2.51 -22.81 -35.74
CA ARG A 111 2.96 -23.15 -37.08
C ARG A 111 2.05 -22.50 -38.11
#